data_AF-A0A949JFN6-F1
#
_entry.id   AF-A0A949JFN6-F1
#
_cell.length_a   1.000
_cell.length_b   1.000
_cell.length_c   1.000
_cell.angle_alpha   90.00
_cell.angle_beta   90.00
_cell.angle_gamma   90.00
#
_symmetry.space_group_name_H-M   'P 1'
#
loop_
_entity.id
_entity.type
_entity.pdbx_description
1 polymer ?
#
loop_
_entity_poly.entity_id
_entity_poly.type
_entity_poly.pdbx_seq_one_letter_code
_entity_poly.pdbx_strand_id
1 'polypeptide(L)'
;MEIHTSTGILIGEAPTSENAENIVNHGKKCPYSAHYMSIDTLIMGLFVMPSDHTPWLTYLEDHPDVMGLNRAEVFLTKNVQASSPWSRGEVNPLLERAPCDSPPCTGCPLYTKECNGCPATVYYRG
;
A
#
# COMPACT_ATOMS: atom_id res chain seq x y z
N MET A 1 8.19 -21.09 -8.36
CA MET A 1 6.84 -20.50 -8.34
C MET A 1 6.99 -19.12 -8.95
N GLU A 2 6.33 -18.84 -10.09
CA GLU A 2 6.42 -17.51 -10.71
C GLU A 2 5.68 -16.51 -9.83
N ILE A 3 6.34 -15.41 -9.47
CA ILE A 3 5.71 -14.32 -8.72
C ILE A 3 5.00 -13.44 -9.74
N HIS A 4 3.68 -13.53 -9.83
CA HIS A 4 2.88 -12.62 -10.64
C HIS A 4 2.75 -11.28 -9.92
N THR A 5 3.31 -10.23 -10.51
CA THR A 5 3.19 -8.86 -10.00
C THR A 5 1.91 -8.20 -10.51
N SER A 6 1.35 -7.32 -9.69
CA SER A 6 0.24 -6.44 -10.03
C SER A 6 0.63 -4.99 -9.78
N THR A 7 0.17 -4.10 -10.65
CA THR A 7 0.33 -2.65 -10.50
C THR A 7 -1.01 -2.03 -10.15
N GLY A 8 -1.02 -1.27 -9.05
CA GLY A 8 -2.21 -0.60 -8.54
C GLY A 8 -2.00 0.90 -8.47
N ILE A 9 -3.01 1.68 -8.85
CA ILE A 9 -3.04 3.13 -8.70
C ILE A 9 -4.12 3.46 -7.68
N LEU A 10 -3.77 4.12 -6.60
CA LEU A 10 -4.70 4.70 -5.63
C LEU A 10 -4.83 6.19 -5.92
N ILE A 11 -6.05 6.69 -6.03
CA ILE A 11 -6.35 8.11 -6.00
C ILE A 11 -7.25 8.34 -4.79
N GLY A 12 -6.90 9.25 -3.91
CA GLY A 12 -7.67 9.53 -2.71
C GLY A 12 -7.80 11.02 -2.45
N GLU A 13 -8.83 11.41 -1.70
CA GLU A 13 -8.97 12.79 -1.22
C GLU A 13 -8.92 12.79 0.31
N ALA A 14 -7.99 13.55 0.87
CA ALA A 14 -7.85 13.78 2.29
C ALA A 14 -8.72 14.96 2.76
N PRO A 15 -9.01 15.07 4.06
CA PRO A 15 -9.77 16.20 4.62
C PRO A 15 -9.12 17.57 4.42
N THR A 16 -7.78 17.61 4.41
CA THR A 16 -6.98 18.83 4.25
C THR A 16 -5.69 18.51 3.49
N SER A 17 -5.04 19.53 2.93
CA SER A 17 -3.74 19.37 2.27
C SER A 17 -2.65 18.87 3.23
N GLU A 18 -2.70 19.28 4.51
CA GLU A 18 -1.81 18.77 5.56
C GLU A 18 -2.04 17.27 5.82
N ASN A 19 -3.29 16.82 5.86
CA ASN A 19 -3.60 15.39 5.94
C ASN A 19 -3.08 14.64 4.72
N ALA A 20 -3.24 15.17 3.51
CA ALA A 20 -2.73 14.57 2.28
C ALA A 20 -1.20 14.40 2.32
N GLU A 21 -0.46 15.45 2.70
CA GLU A 21 0.99 15.40 2.86
C GLU A 21 1.43 14.37 3.92
N ASN A 22 0.74 14.33 5.06
CA ASN A 22 1.00 13.36 6.11
C ASN A 22 0.78 11.93 5.63
N ILE A 23 -0.35 11.65 4.96
CA ILE A 23 -0.61 10.33 4.37
C ILE A 23 0.50 9.99 3.37
N VAL A 24 0.92 10.96 2.54
CA VAL A 24 1.97 10.75 1.56
C VAL A 24 3.32 10.41 2.19
N ASN A 25 3.70 11.11 3.25
CA ASN A 25 4.96 10.89 3.95
C ASN A 25 5.04 9.50 4.60
N HIS A 26 3.91 8.96 5.07
CA HIS A 26 3.83 7.59 5.58
C HIS A 26 3.80 6.57 4.42
N GLY A 27 2.96 6.80 3.41
CA GLY A 27 2.78 5.89 2.28
C GLY A 27 4.04 5.69 1.43
N LYS A 28 4.90 6.72 1.30
CA LYS A 28 6.22 6.61 0.64
C LYS A 28 7.13 5.53 1.26
N LYS A 29 6.94 5.23 2.54
CA LYS A 29 7.72 4.20 3.25
C LYS A 29 7.20 2.78 2.98
N CYS A 30 6.02 2.63 2.37
CA CYS A 30 5.45 1.32 2.07
C CYS A 30 6.37 0.53 1.11
N PRO A 31 6.75 -0.71 1.43
CA PRO A 31 7.58 -1.55 0.56
C PRO A 31 7.02 -1.81 -0.84
N TYR A 32 5.70 -1.71 -0.99
CA TYR A 32 5.01 -1.85 -2.27
C TYR A 32 4.85 -0.53 -3.02
N SER A 33 5.14 0.62 -2.41
CA SER A 33 5.02 1.93 -3.06
C SER A 33 6.18 2.13 -4.06
N ALA A 34 5.84 2.29 -5.33
CA ALA A 34 6.76 2.74 -6.37
C ALA A 34 6.80 4.28 -6.44
N HIS A 35 5.65 4.92 -6.24
CA HIS A 35 5.53 6.38 -6.17
C HIS A 35 4.35 6.78 -5.29
N TYR A 36 4.46 7.93 -4.63
CA TYR A 36 3.42 8.45 -3.78
C TYR A 36 3.55 9.98 -3.69
N MET A 37 2.48 10.71 -3.99
CA MET A 37 2.48 12.18 -4.06
C MET A 37 1.14 12.77 -3.65
N SER A 38 1.12 14.07 -3.33
CA SER A 38 -0.08 14.85 -3.09
C SER A 38 -0.12 16.10 -3.97
N ILE A 39 -1.33 16.57 -4.26
CA ILE A 39 -1.61 17.87 -4.86
C ILE A 39 -2.83 18.43 -4.11
N ASP A 40 -2.61 19.44 -3.28
CA ASP A 40 -3.63 19.94 -2.35
C ASP A 40 -4.22 18.80 -1.49
N THR A 41 -5.53 18.57 -1.50
CA THR A 41 -6.18 17.47 -0.77
C THR A 41 -6.08 16.12 -1.46
N LEU A 42 -5.68 16.09 -2.73
CA LEU A 42 -5.58 14.85 -3.51
C LEU A 42 -4.28 14.11 -3.18
N ILE A 43 -4.37 12.80 -3.00
CA ILE A 43 -3.23 11.90 -2.98
C ILE A 43 -3.26 10.97 -4.19
N MET A 44 -2.07 10.57 -4.64
CA MET A 44 -1.90 9.57 -5.68
C MET A 44 -0.79 8.62 -5.29
N GLY A 45 -1.08 7.32 -5.38
CA GLY A 45 -0.12 6.27 -5.16
C GLY A 45 -0.03 5.29 -6.30
N LEU A 46 1.19 4.93 -6.64
CA LEU A 46 1.50 3.84 -7.55
C LEU A 46 2.18 2.73 -6.77
N PHE A 47 1.58 1.55 -6.81
CA PHE A 47 2.05 0.38 -6.09
C PHE A 47 2.41 -0.76 -7.04
N VAL A 48 3.46 -1.50 -6.68
CA VAL A 48 3.87 -2.75 -7.34
C VAL A 48 4.00 -3.81 -6.25
N MET A 49 3.15 -4.83 -6.33
CA MET A 49 2.96 -5.85 -5.29
C MET A 49 2.69 -7.23 -5.88
N PRO A 50 2.77 -8.31 -5.10
CA PRO A 50 2.23 -9.60 -5.48
C PRO A 50 0.74 -9.50 -5.86
N SER A 51 0.29 -10.29 -6.83
CA SER A 51 -1.12 -10.24 -7.26
C SER A 51 -2.11 -10.67 -6.17
N ASP A 52 -1.69 -11.56 -5.27
CA ASP A 52 -2.48 -11.99 -4.10
C ASP A 52 -2.54 -10.94 -2.98
N HIS A 53 -1.77 -9.85 -3.07
CA HIS A 53 -1.82 -8.73 -2.11
C HIS A 53 -2.70 -7.56 -2.59
N THR A 54 -3.29 -7.67 -3.78
CA THR A 54 -4.23 -6.67 -4.31
C THR A 54 -5.47 -6.43 -3.44
N PRO A 55 -6.03 -7.41 -2.70
CA PRO A 55 -7.22 -7.18 -1.86
C PRO A 55 -7.03 -6.07 -0.82
N TRP A 56 -5.83 -5.93 -0.26
CA TRP A 56 -5.52 -4.83 0.66
C TRP A 56 -5.70 -3.45 0.00
N LEU A 57 -5.26 -3.32 -1.25
CA LEU A 57 -5.35 -2.05 -1.95
C LEU A 57 -6.81 -1.76 -2.31
N THR A 58 -7.53 -2.73 -2.86
CA THR A 58 -8.94 -2.55 -3.25
C THR A 58 -9.87 -2.34 -2.06
N TYR A 59 -9.53 -2.87 -0.87
CA TYR A 59 -10.26 -2.60 0.37
C TYR A 59 -10.37 -1.10 0.69
N LEU A 60 -9.42 -0.29 0.22
CA LEU A 60 -9.44 1.16 0.45
C LEU A 60 -10.56 1.88 -0.31
N GLU A 61 -11.08 1.31 -1.40
CA GLU A 61 -12.20 1.92 -2.13
C GLU A 61 -13.47 1.98 -1.27
N ASP A 62 -13.75 0.87 -0.58
CA ASP A 62 -14.93 0.73 0.30
C ASP A 62 -14.68 1.33 1.71
N HIS A 63 -13.41 1.41 2.13
CA HIS A 63 -13.01 1.85 3.46
C HIS A 63 -11.89 2.91 3.42
N PRO A 64 -12.11 4.08 2.80
CA PRO A 64 -11.10 5.13 2.70
C PRO A 64 -10.67 5.70 4.07
N ASP A 65 -11.55 5.59 5.06
CA ASP A 65 -11.36 6.07 6.43
C ASP A 65 -10.19 5.38 7.15
N VAL A 66 -9.82 4.15 6.77
CA VAL A 66 -8.68 3.44 7.37
C VAL A 66 -7.34 4.11 7.06
N MET A 67 -7.29 4.93 6.01
CA MET A 67 -6.15 5.79 5.67
C MET A 67 -6.41 7.26 6.01
N GLY A 68 -7.54 7.59 6.65
CA GLY A 68 -7.94 8.96 6.92
C GLY A 68 -8.35 9.74 5.67
N LEU A 69 -8.83 9.05 4.63
CA LEU A 69 -9.33 9.65 3.39
C LEU A 69 -10.86 9.82 3.46
N ASN A 70 -11.38 10.83 2.77
CA ASN A 70 -12.81 11.02 2.55
C ASN A 70 -13.35 10.10 1.45
N ARG A 71 -12.53 9.87 0.41
CA ARG A 71 -12.82 8.98 -0.72
C ARG A 71 -11.53 8.38 -1.26
N ALA A 72 -11.66 7.21 -1.90
CA ALA A 72 -10.59 6.55 -2.61
C ALA A 72 -11.13 5.83 -3.85
N GLU A 73 -10.31 5.77 -4.88
CA GLU A 73 -10.52 4.98 -6.10
C GLU A 73 -9.22 4.21 -6.39
N VAL A 74 -9.37 2.95 -6.79
CA VAL A 74 -8.26 2.03 -7.03
C VAL A 74 -8.35 1.42 -8.41
N PHE A 75 -7.27 1.52 -9.16
CA PHE A 75 -7.16 0.97 -10.51
C PHE A 75 -6.06 -0.07 -10.54
N LEU A 76 -6.43 -1.34 -10.78
CA LEU A 76 -5.47 -2.39 -11.11
C LEU A 76 -5.20 -2.37 -12.61
N THR A 77 -3.93 -2.34 -13.00
CA THR A 77 -3.53 -2.25 -14.41
C THR A 77 -2.33 -3.13 -14.72
N LYS A 78 -2.28 -3.63 -15.95
CA LYS A 78 -1.13 -4.36 -16.51
C LYS A 78 -0.30 -3.49 -17.47
N ASN A 79 -0.78 -2.27 -17.75
CA ASN A 79 -0.21 -1.39 -18.77
C ASN A 79 0.82 -0.41 -18.22
N VAL A 80 0.99 -0.34 -16.89
CA VAL A 80 1.97 0.52 -16.22
C VAL A 80 3.11 -0.34 -15.71
N GLN A 81 4.33 -0.06 -16.18
CA GLN A 81 5.54 -0.70 -15.68
C GLN A 81 6.22 0.22 -14.67
N ALA A 82 6.44 -0.30 -13.46
CA ALA A 82 7.12 0.39 -12.38
C ALA A 82 7.87 -0.62 -11.51
N SER A 83 8.66 -0.13 -10.55
CA SER A 83 9.29 -0.98 -9.53
C SER A 83 9.11 -0.38 -8.14
N SER A 84 8.82 -1.25 -7.18
CA SER A 84 8.81 -0.93 -5.75
C SER A 84 10.06 -1.49 -5.08
N PRO A 85 10.42 -1.05 -3.86
CA PRO A 85 11.48 -1.69 -3.08
C PRO A 85 11.32 -3.21 -3.00
N TRP A 86 10.09 -3.70 -2.78
CA TRP A 86 9.79 -5.13 -2.76
C TRP A 86 10.09 -5.80 -4.10
N SER A 87 9.62 -5.23 -5.22
CA SER A 87 9.80 -5.85 -6.54
C SER A 87 11.27 -5.87 -7.00
N ARG A 88 12.13 -5.05 -6.39
CA ARG A 88 13.58 -5.04 -6.62
C ARG A 88 14.36 -5.95 -5.66
N GLY A 89 13.69 -6.59 -4.70
CA GLY A 89 14.34 -7.44 -3.70
C GLY A 89 15.11 -6.65 -2.62
N GLU A 90 14.74 -5.39 -2.39
CA GLU A 90 15.42 -4.49 -1.44
C GLU A 90 14.82 -4.54 -0.02
N VAL A 91 13.87 -5.43 0.22
CA VAL A 91 13.06 -5.46 1.44
C VAL A 91 13.31 -6.78 2.16
N ASN A 92 13.64 -6.70 3.45
CA ASN A 92 13.83 -7.86 4.32
C ASN A 92 12.80 -7.85 5.46
N PRO A 93 12.23 -9.01 5.83
CA PRO A 93 11.19 -9.13 6.87
C PRO A 93 11.79 -9.10 8.28
N LEU A 94 12.41 -7.97 8.66
CA LEU A 94 13.15 -7.83 9.91
C LEU A 94 12.45 -6.95 10.95
N LEU A 95 11.44 -6.19 10.54
CA LEU A 95 10.77 -5.23 11.42
C LEU A 95 9.60 -5.88 12.17
N GLU A 96 9.32 -5.41 13.39
CA GLU A 96 8.10 -5.79 14.10
C GLU A 96 6.86 -5.06 13.57
N ARG A 97 7.06 -3.88 12.98
CA ARG A 97 6.00 -3.01 12.45
C ARG A 97 6.31 -2.57 11.03
N ALA A 98 5.25 -2.33 10.26
CA ALA A 98 5.39 -1.84 8.90
C ALA A 98 6.03 -0.44 8.92
N PRO A 99 6.95 -0.14 7.99
CA PRO A 99 7.67 1.15 7.96
C PRO A 99 6.76 2.34 7.63
N CYS A 100 5.58 2.10 7.05
CA CYS A 100 4.54 3.10 6.81
C CYS A 100 3.67 3.38 8.04
N ASP A 101 4.06 2.89 9.21
CA ASP A 101 3.37 3.09 10.49
C ASP A 101 1.93 2.53 10.51
N SER A 102 1.59 1.65 9.55
CA SER A 102 0.33 0.91 9.54
C SER A 102 0.22 0.01 10.78
N PRO A 103 -1.02 -0.23 11.27
CA PRO A 103 -1.24 -1.10 12.42
C PRO A 103 -0.57 -2.48 12.25
N PRO A 104 -0.15 -3.13 13.35
CA PRO A 104 0.43 -4.47 13.29
C PRO A 104 -0.50 -5.46 12.58
N CYS A 105 0.08 -6.32 11.72
CA CYS A 105 -0.69 -7.30 10.94
C CYS A 105 -1.55 -8.21 11.83
N THR A 106 -1.10 -8.51 13.05
CA THR A 106 -1.80 -9.34 14.04
C THR A 106 -3.18 -8.80 14.45
N GLY A 107 -3.46 -7.52 14.24
CA GLY A 107 -4.76 -6.89 14.49
C GLY A 107 -5.58 -6.59 13.22
N CYS A 108 -5.07 -6.94 12.03
CA CYS A 108 -5.72 -6.60 10.76
C CYS A 108 -6.71 -7.70 10.33
N PRO A 109 -7.97 -7.36 9.97
CA PRO A 109 -8.97 -8.36 9.58
C PRO A 109 -8.64 -9.11 8.29
N LEU A 110 -7.80 -8.52 7.42
CA LEU A 110 -7.38 -9.11 6.15
C LEU A 110 -6.18 -10.04 6.29
N TYR A 111 -5.39 -9.88 7.37
CA TYR A 111 -4.16 -10.64 7.55
C TYR A 111 -4.45 -12.15 7.68
N THR A 112 -3.69 -12.97 6.97
CA THR A 112 -3.81 -14.43 6.84
C THR A 112 -5.05 -14.96 6.11
N LYS A 113 -5.99 -14.08 5.72
CA LYS A 113 -7.15 -14.43 4.89
C LYS A 113 -6.93 -14.03 3.44
N GLU A 114 -6.65 -12.75 3.24
CA GLU A 114 -6.57 -12.11 1.91
C GLU A 114 -5.28 -11.28 1.75
N CYS A 115 -4.42 -11.27 2.77
CA CYS A 115 -3.14 -10.56 2.78
C CYS A 115 -2.10 -11.36 3.56
N ASN A 116 -0.89 -11.54 2.99
CA ASN A 116 0.21 -12.26 3.64
C ASN A 116 1.07 -11.35 4.53
N GLY A 117 0.64 -10.11 4.77
CA GLY A 117 1.32 -9.15 5.62
C GLY A 117 2.31 -8.26 4.86
N CYS A 118 3.02 -7.41 5.61
CA CYS A 118 3.99 -6.49 5.04
C CYS A 118 5.34 -7.20 4.84
N PRO A 119 5.98 -7.11 3.65
CA PRO A 119 7.24 -7.81 3.37
C PRO A 119 8.42 -7.27 4.19
N ALA A 120 8.28 -6.10 4.80
CA ALA A 120 9.27 -5.54 5.71
C ALA A 120 9.18 -6.12 7.14
N THR A 121 8.14 -6.89 7.47
CA THR A 121 7.89 -7.34 8.84
C THR A 121 8.08 -8.84 9.05
N VAL A 122 8.41 -9.22 10.29
CA VAL A 122 8.55 -10.63 10.73
C VAL A 122 7.25 -11.44 10.61
N TYR A 123 6.12 -10.77 10.34
CA TYR A 123 4.81 -11.39 10.15
C TYR A 123 4.53 -11.72 8.67
N TYR A 124 5.44 -11.42 7.75
CA TYR A 124 5.26 -11.72 6.34
C TYR A 124 5.20 -13.23 6.07
N ARG A 125 4.24 -13.66 5.23
CA ARG A 125 3.99 -15.08 4.92
C ARG A 125 4.19 -15.49 3.46
N GLY A 126 4.60 -14.60 2.55
CA GLY A 126 4.83 -14.98 1.15
C GLY A 126 5.14 -13.85 0.21
#